data_AF-A0A3D3EAU1-F1
#
_entry.id   AF-A0A3D3EAU1-F1
#
_cell.length_a   1.000
_cell.length_b   1.000
_cell.length_c   1.000
_cell.angle_alpha   90.00
_cell.angle_beta   90.00
_cell.angle_gamma   90.00
#
_symmetry.space_group_name_H-M   'P 1'
#
loop_
_entity.id
_entity.type
_entity.pdbx_description
1 polymer ?
#
loop_
_entity_poly.entity_id
_entity_poly.type
_entity_poly.pdbx_seq_one_letter_code
_entity_poly.pdbx_strand_id
1 'polypeptide(L)'
;MAQRIQEAINIIKMNDRGGYTVPTNQLYPYQWNWDSAFTALGIWHFNKWRAWLEIMSLLDGQWQDGMIPHIVFRHNDPDYFPGPAIWDTNTEPPTSGHSQPPVLASIIWRFVQMGTDYDKRKAIEVFPKLMAYHRWFSNARDPNNRGIISIIHPWESGRDNCPDWDIGMQNIVIPGNLERYTRRDTSHVDSNQRPTQDQYDRFITIVNFGRECDWDSQTIYANGPFLMADPGVQFIFLRASRDLLAMAHHLEMDLAVDEIKGWVEQVEAGSDFLWNDVVGGYCARDLRTGQFSDAITNASTLSFFADVGSPEQRKSMEAHCRRILSASAFGMPSWDPDHQA
;
A
#
# COMPACT_ATOMS: atom_id res chain seq x y z
N MET A 1 -17.82 -25.57 2.48
CA MET A 1 -16.99 -24.63 3.27
C MET A 1 -15.65 -25.25 3.68
N ALA A 2 -15.64 -26.41 4.38
CA ALA A 2 -14.40 -27.07 4.81
C ALA A 2 -13.39 -27.36 3.68
N GLN A 3 -13.86 -27.81 2.50
CA GLN A 3 -13.00 -28.03 1.34
C GLN A 3 -12.28 -26.74 0.87
N ARG A 4 -12.99 -25.62 0.78
CA ARG A 4 -12.41 -24.31 0.38
C ARG A 4 -11.36 -23.81 1.37
N ILE A 5 -11.58 -24.03 2.67
CA ILE A 5 -10.60 -23.68 3.71
C ILE A 5 -9.33 -24.52 3.54
N GLN A 6 -9.47 -25.83 3.31
CA GLN A 6 -8.31 -26.71 3.10
C GLN A 6 -7.55 -26.35 1.83
N GLU A 7 -8.25 -26.02 0.73
CA GLU A 7 -7.65 -25.52 -0.50
C GLU A 7 -6.83 -24.24 -0.24
N ALA A 8 -7.37 -23.27 0.49
CA ALA A 8 -6.67 -22.04 0.85
C ALA A 8 -5.41 -22.29 1.71
N ILE A 9 -5.51 -23.18 2.71
CA ILE A 9 -4.36 -23.58 3.54
C ILE A 9 -3.27 -24.22 2.68
N ASN A 10 -3.64 -25.07 1.72
CA ASN A 10 -2.69 -25.74 0.84
C ASN A 10 -1.97 -24.74 -0.07
N ILE A 11 -2.69 -23.74 -0.61
CA ILE A 11 -2.08 -22.67 -1.42
C ILE A 11 -1.04 -21.89 -0.61
N ILE A 12 -1.38 -21.47 0.62
CA ILE A 12 -0.43 -20.76 1.48
C ILE A 12 0.81 -21.62 1.76
N LYS A 13 0.64 -22.90 2.08
CA LYS A 13 1.76 -23.82 2.31
C LYS A 13 2.65 -24.03 1.09
N MET A 14 2.07 -24.05 -0.11
CA MET A 14 2.85 -24.15 -1.36
C MET A 14 3.68 -22.90 -1.64
N ASN A 15 3.19 -21.74 -1.20
CA ASN A 15 3.85 -20.45 -1.37
C ASN A 15 4.79 -20.08 -0.20
N ASP A 16 4.80 -20.84 0.90
CA ASP A 16 5.71 -20.62 2.03
C ASP A 16 7.16 -20.90 1.60
N ARG A 17 8.10 -20.06 2.05
CA ARG A 17 9.55 -20.17 1.82
C ARG A 17 10.34 -20.30 3.12
N GLY A 18 9.70 -20.78 4.19
CA GLY A 18 10.35 -21.12 5.45
C GLY A 18 10.44 -19.95 6.44
N GLY A 19 9.61 -18.92 6.27
CA GLY A 19 9.57 -17.75 7.15
C GLY A 19 8.87 -16.53 6.55
N TYR A 20 8.75 -16.50 5.23
CA TYR A 20 7.89 -15.57 4.49
C TYR A 20 7.12 -16.34 3.41
N THR A 21 6.07 -15.73 2.87
CA THR A 21 5.23 -16.32 1.82
C THR A 21 5.28 -15.46 0.57
N VAL A 22 5.39 -16.09 -0.60
CA VAL A 22 5.33 -15.38 -1.88
C VAL A 22 3.86 -15.22 -2.33
N PRO A 23 3.44 -14.11 -2.95
CA PRO A 23 2.06 -13.93 -3.40
C PRO A 23 1.62 -15.01 -4.39
N THR A 24 2.48 -15.32 -5.36
CA THR A 24 2.28 -16.41 -6.31
C THR A 24 3.62 -16.98 -6.75
N ASN A 25 3.65 -18.26 -7.06
CA ASN A 25 4.85 -18.89 -7.58
C ASN A 25 5.21 -18.32 -8.96
N GLN A 26 6.50 -18.14 -9.25
CA GLN A 26 7.08 -17.59 -10.49
C GLN A 26 6.87 -16.09 -10.71
N LEU A 27 5.62 -15.59 -10.79
CA LEU A 27 5.39 -14.18 -11.16
C LEU A 27 5.84 -13.19 -10.07
N TYR A 28 5.63 -13.54 -8.80
CA TYR A 28 5.99 -12.72 -7.66
C TYR A 28 6.85 -13.55 -6.69
N PRO A 29 8.16 -13.73 -6.94
CA PRO A 29 8.99 -14.68 -6.19
C PRO A 29 9.55 -14.16 -4.86
N TYR A 30 9.28 -12.91 -4.50
CA TYR A 30 9.74 -12.27 -3.26
C TYR A 30 8.67 -12.15 -2.16
N GLN A 31 9.02 -11.43 -1.09
CA GLN A 31 8.08 -11.05 -0.03
C GLN A 31 7.55 -9.65 -0.32
N TRP A 32 6.23 -9.49 -0.40
CA TRP A 32 5.58 -8.18 -0.56
C TRP A 32 4.92 -7.72 0.75
N ASN A 33 4.93 -6.42 0.98
CA ASN A 33 4.50 -5.80 2.23
C ASN A 33 3.04 -6.11 2.59
N TRP A 34 2.08 -5.59 1.83
CA TRP A 34 0.67 -5.77 2.18
C TRP A 34 0.21 -7.24 2.00
N ASP A 35 0.83 -7.99 1.07
CA ASP A 35 0.59 -9.40 0.82
C ASP A 35 0.99 -10.23 2.03
N SER A 36 2.16 -9.96 2.63
CA SER A 36 2.59 -10.61 3.87
C SER A 36 1.64 -10.30 5.03
N ALA A 37 1.09 -9.09 5.11
CA ALA A 37 0.11 -8.75 6.14
C ALA A 37 -1.19 -9.55 5.98
N PHE A 38 -1.77 -9.60 4.78
CA PHE A 38 -2.98 -10.40 4.53
C PHE A 38 -2.72 -11.91 4.62
N THR A 39 -1.55 -12.36 4.19
CA THR A 39 -1.16 -13.77 4.30
C THR A 39 -0.98 -14.17 5.75
N ALA A 40 -0.37 -13.32 6.58
CA ALA A 40 -0.28 -13.54 8.02
C ALA A 40 -1.68 -13.69 8.64
N LEU A 41 -2.66 -12.88 8.22
CA LEU A 41 -4.04 -13.01 8.68
C LEU A 41 -4.64 -14.37 8.33
N GLY A 42 -4.44 -14.85 7.10
CA GLY A 42 -4.85 -16.19 6.70
C GLY A 42 -4.17 -17.29 7.53
N ILE A 43 -2.84 -17.20 7.71
CA ILE A 43 -2.04 -18.15 8.49
C ILE A 43 -2.47 -18.19 9.95
N TRP A 44 -2.83 -17.05 10.53
CA TRP A 44 -3.16 -16.93 11.95
C TRP A 44 -4.27 -17.90 12.38
N HIS A 45 -5.22 -18.18 11.49
CA HIS A 45 -6.34 -19.10 11.75
C HIS A 45 -5.94 -20.57 11.89
N PHE A 46 -4.76 -20.99 11.42
CA PHE A 46 -4.32 -22.39 11.53
C PHE A 46 -2.90 -22.56 12.10
N ASN A 47 -2.09 -21.51 12.18
CA ASN A 47 -0.76 -21.53 12.78
C ASN A 47 -0.32 -20.13 13.25
N LYS A 48 -0.71 -19.75 14.48
CA LYS A 48 -0.39 -18.43 15.06
C LYS A 48 1.10 -18.10 15.09
N TRP A 49 1.95 -19.07 15.41
CA TRP A 49 3.40 -18.85 15.45
C TRP A 49 3.94 -18.46 14.07
N ARG A 50 3.52 -19.17 13.01
CA ARG A 50 3.94 -18.87 11.64
C ARG A 50 3.39 -17.53 11.12
N ALA A 51 2.21 -17.12 11.57
CA ALA A 51 1.65 -15.79 11.24
C ALA A 51 2.52 -14.66 11.80
N TRP A 52 2.96 -14.78 13.05
CA TRP A 52 3.90 -13.83 13.64
C TRP A 52 5.28 -13.89 13.00
N LEU A 53 5.74 -15.07 12.57
CA LEU A 53 6.99 -15.19 11.81
C LEU A 53 6.92 -14.45 10.46
N GLU A 54 5.78 -14.47 9.76
CA GLU A 54 5.58 -13.69 8.52
C GLU A 54 5.77 -12.19 8.77
N ILE A 55 5.18 -11.68 9.86
CA ILE A 55 5.26 -10.28 10.27
C ILE A 55 6.69 -9.90 10.67
N MET A 56 7.32 -10.71 11.54
CA MET A 56 8.70 -10.46 11.98
C MET A 56 9.65 -10.46 10.79
N SER A 57 9.49 -11.42 9.88
CA SER A 57 10.22 -11.45 8.62
C SER A 57 10.03 -10.13 7.87
N LEU A 58 8.80 -9.71 7.54
CA LEU A 58 8.58 -8.43 6.83
C LEU A 58 9.29 -7.24 7.52
N LEU A 59 9.21 -7.19 8.86
CA LEU A 59 9.83 -6.15 9.68
C LEU A 59 11.36 -6.18 9.74
N ASP A 60 12.01 -7.26 9.29
CA ASP A 60 13.46 -7.31 9.08
C ASP A 60 13.90 -6.43 7.90
N GLY A 61 13.01 -6.20 6.92
CA GLY A 61 13.27 -5.30 5.79
C GLY A 61 12.99 -3.83 6.10
N GLN A 62 12.59 -3.50 7.34
CA GLN A 62 12.29 -2.12 7.72
C GLN A 62 13.55 -1.25 7.73
N TRP A 63 13.48 -0.10 7.07
CA TRP A 63 14.56 0.87 7.00
C TRP A 63 14.79 1.57 8.33
N GLN A 64 15.97 2.17 8.48
CA GLN A 64 16.35 2.89 9.70
C GLN A 64 15.44 4.09 10.00
N ASP A 65 14.90 4.73 8.96
CA ASP A 65 13.97 5.85 9.07
C ASP A 65 12.51 5.43 9.37
N GLY A 66 12.24 4.12 9.38
CA GLY A 66 10.94 3.53 9.68
C GLY A 66 10.18 2.98 8.48
N MET A 67 10.60 3.23 7.24
CA MET A 67 9.91 2.69 6.05
C MET A 67 9.86 1.16 6.08
N ILE A 68 8.69 0.57 5.84
CA ILE A 68 8.59 -0.85 5.45
C ILE A 68 8.46 -0.89 3.92
N PRO A 69 9.46 -1.38 3.19
CA PRO A 69 9.47 -1.35 1.73
C PRO A 69 8.42 -2.29 1.15
N HIS A 70 7.94 -2.02 -0.07
CA HIS A 70 6.95 -2.89 -0.71
C HIS A 70 7.48 -4.28 -1.06
N ILE A 71 8.80 -4.44 -1.31
CA ILE A 71 9.44 -5.72 -1.56
C ILE A 71 10.65 -5.91 -0.65
N VAL A 72 10.78 -7.11 -0.07
CA VAL A 72 12.02 -7.62 0.53
C VAL A 72 12.59 -8.75 -0.33
N PHE A 73 13.78 -8.53 -0.89
CA PHE A 73 14.45 -9.45 -1.80
C PHE A 73 15.18 -10.57 -1.04
N ARG A 74 14.43 -11.56 -0.58
CA ARG A 74 14.92 -12.66 0.28
C ARG A 74 15.91 -13.63 -0.38
N HIS A 75 15.87 -13.74 -1.70
CA HIS A 75 16.79 -14.54 -2.50
C HIS A 75 16.82 -13.93 -3.89
N ASN A 76 17.97 -13.90 -4.57
CA ASN A 76 18.01 -13.31 -5.91
C ASN A 76 17.29 -14.23 -6.92
N ASP A 77 16.18 -13.74 -7.50
CA ASP A 77 15.46 -14.40 -8.59
C ASP A 77 15.68 -13.61 -9.90
N PRO A 78 16.42 -14.18 -10.88
CA PRO A 78 16.74 -13.50 -12.14
C PRO A 78 15.54 -13.31 -13.07
N ASP A 79 14.41 -13.99 -12.80
CA ASP A 79 13.21 -13.96 -13.61
C ASP A 79 12.22 -12.87 -13.17
N TYR A 80 12.57 -12.04 -12.20
CA TYR A 80 11.78 -10.88 -11.78
C TYR A 80 12.46 -9.55 -12.11
N PHE A 81 11.66 -8.57 -12.54
CA PHE A 81 12.10 -7.22 -12.82
C PHE A 81 11.06 -6.18 -12.36
N PRO A 82 11.46 -5.07 -11.72
CA PRO A 82 12.84 -4.68 -11.36
C PRO A 82 13.38 -5.41 -10.12
N GLY A 83 14.53 -6.07 -10.26
CA GLY A 83 15.22 -6.78 -9.18
C GLY A 83 16.10 -5.85 -8.31
N PRO A 84 16.76 -6.38 -7.26
CA PRO A 84 17.48 -5.58 -6.26
C PRO A 84 18.56 -4.66 -6.85
N ALA A 85 19.26 -5.08 -7.90
CA ALA A 85 20.28 -4.26 -8.57
C ALA A 85 19.71 -3.03 -9.30
N ILE A 86 18.42 -3.07 -9.66
CA ILE A 86 17.72 -1.92 -10.24
C ILE A 86 17.24 -0.98 -9.14
N TRP A 87 16.91 -1.49 -7.96
CA TRP A 87 16.51 -0.65 -6.82
C TRP A 87 17.70 0.02 -6.13
N ASP A 88 18.82 -0.69 -6.00
CA ASP A 88 20.10 -0.15 -5.52
C ASP A 88 19.98 0.63 -4.20
N THR A 89 19.21 0.09 -3.26
CA THR A 89 18.88 0.73 -1.98
C THR A 89 19.94 0.56 -0.91
N ASN A 90 20.95 -0.29 -1.17
CA ASN A 90 22.04 -0.61 -0.24
C ASN A 90 21.57 -1.08 1.17
N THR A 91 20.37 -1.67 1.25
CA THR A 91 19.83 -2.28 2.46
C THR A 91 20.23 -3.75 2.62
N GLU A 92 20.22 -4.25 3.85
CA GLU A 92 20.44 -5.66 4.17
C GLU A 92 19.31 -6.15 5.10
N PRO A 93 18.43 -7.08 4.66
CA PRO A 93 18.39 -7.67 3.31
C PRO A 93 18.07 -6.61 2.23
N PRO A 94 18.41 -6.84 0.94
CA PRO A 94 18.08 -5.89 -0.11
C PRO A 94 16.56 -5.68 -0.23
N THR A 95 16.13 -4.45 -0.46
CA THR A 95 14.72 -4.10 -0.57
C THR A 95 14.45 -3.15 -1.73
N SER A 96 13.18 -2.99 -2.10
CA SER A 96 12.77 -1.85 -2.92
C SER A 96 12.93 -0.51 -2.18
N GLY A 97 12.87 0.61 -2.92
CA GLY A 97 13.08 1.96 -2.39
C GLY A 97 11.81 2.74 -2.01
N HIS A 98 10.64 2.10 -2.06
CA HIS A 98 9.37 2.74 -1.75
C HIS A 98 8.43 1.76 -1.03
N SER A 99 7.32 2.27 -0.48
CA SER A 99 6.41 1.53 0.43
C SER A 99 5.15 0.99 -0.29
N GLN A 100 4.20 0.44 0.45
CA GLN A 100 2.89 -0.09 0.01
C GLN A 100 1.81 0.29 1.05
N PRO A 101 0.48 0.15 0.79
CA PRO A 101 -0.52 0.64 1.74
C PRO A 101 -0.35 0.01 3.15
N PRO A 102 -0.36 0.83 4.22
CA PRO A 102 0.07 0.43 5.57
C PRO A 102 -0.98 -0.37 6.35
N VAL A 103 -1.40 -1.52 5.85
CA VAL A 103 -2.43 -2.39 6.48
C VAL A 103 -1.93 -3.12 7.75
N LEU A 104 -0.62 -3.11 8.01
CA LEU A 104 0.01 -3.97 9.00
C LEU A 104 -0.51 -3.75 10.43
N ALA A 105 -0.70 -2.49 10.85
CA ALA A 105 -1.23 -2.19 12.18
C ALA A 105 -2.67 -2.71 12.35
N SER A 106 -3.52 -2.59 11.32
CA SER A 106 -4.86 -3.17 11.31
C SER A 106 -4.84 -4.69 11.43
N ILE A 107 -3.93 -5.37 10.71
CA ILE A 107 -3.78 -6.84 10.81
C ILE A 107 -3.33 -7.26 12.22
N ILE A 108 -2.31 -6.62 12.77
CA ILE A 108 -1.81 -6.95 14.11
C ILE A 108 -2.88 -6.67 15.16
N TRP A 109 -3.63 -5.57 15.02
CA TRP A 109 -4.73 -5.28 15.92
C TRP A 109 -5.79 -6.39 15.89
N ARG A 110 -6.12 -6.94 14.71
CA ARG A 110 -7.00 -8.13 14.63
C ARG A 110 -6.42 -9.33 15.38
N PHE A 111 -5.11 -9.57 15.32
CA PHE A 111 -4.48 -10.67 16.06
C PHE A 111 -4.62 -10.47 17.56
N VAL A 112 -4.44 -9.25 18.05
CA VAL A 112 -4.61 -8.91 19.46
C VAL A 112 -6.06 -9.08 19.90
N GLN A 113 -7.03 -8.59 19.13
CA GLN A 113 -8.46 -8.68 19.44
C GLN A 113 -8.97 -10.11 19.51
N MET A 114 -8.54 -10.97 18.57
CA MET A 114 -9.00 -12.35 18.48
C MET A 114 -8.12 -13.32 19.27
N GLY A 115 -6.95 -12.85 19.72
CA GLY A 115 -5.86 -13.68 20.20
C GLY A 115 -5.78 -13.87 21.69
N THR A 116 -4.59 -14.25 22.11
CA THR A 116 -4.25 -14.58 23.50
C THR A 116 -3.13 -13.67 23.99
N ASP A 117 -2.67 -13.87 25.23
CA ASP A 117 -1.51 -13.13 25.75
C ASP A 117 -0.21 -13.39 24.97
N TYR A 118 -0.15 -14.46 24.16
CA TYR A 118 0.92 -14.61 23.16
C TYR A 118 0.88 -13.49 22.11
N ASP A 119 -0.31 -13.24 21.52
CA ASP A 119 -0.50 -12.22 20.49
C ASP A 119 -0.29 -10.81 21.06
N LYS A 120 -0.71 -10.55 22.31
CA LYS A 120 -0.43 -9.29 23.01
C LYS A 120 1.07 -9.05 23.21
N ARG A 121 1.81 -10.05 23.70
CA ARG A 121 3.27 -9.94 23.90
C ARG A 121 3.99 -9.67 22.58
N LYS A 122 3.60 -10.38 21.52
CA LYS A 122 4.15 -10.14 20.18
C LYS A 122 3.81 -8.76 19.63
N ALA A 123 2.60 -8.27 19.87
CA ALA A 123 2.22 -6.91 19.49
C ALA A 123 3.05 -5.86 20.24
N ILE A 124 3.31 -6.04 21.54
CA ILE A 124 4.20 -5.16 22.33
C ILE A 124 5.61 -5.16 21.74
N GLU A 125 6.16 -6.34 21.39
CA GLU A 125 7.50 -6.47 20.80
C GLU A 125 7.63 -5.68 19.48
N VAL A 126 6.61 -5.69 18.63
CA VAL A 126 6.65 -5.00 17.32
C VAL A 126 6.09 -3.58 17.35
N PHE A 127 5.48 -3.14 18.44
CA PHE A 127 4.84 -1.82 18.55
C PHE A 127 5.77 -0.66 18.18
N PRO A 128 7.05 -0.60 18.64
CA PRO A 128 7.95 0.47 18.24
C PRO A 128 8.21 0.52 16.72
N LYS A 129 8.22 -0.63 16.05
CA LYS A 129 8.38 -0.72 14.59
C LYS A 129 7.15 -0.19 13.86
N LEU A 130 5.95 -0.44 14.38
CA LEU A 130 4.72 0.14 13.83
C LEU A 130 4.69 1.65 14.01
N MET A 131 5.09 2.15 15.19
CA MET A 131 5.23 3.60 15.41
C MET A 131 6.21 4.24 14.44
N ALA A 132 7.38 3.62 14.21
CA ALA A 132 8.35 4.11 13.23
C ALA A 132 7.77 4.13 11.81
N TYR A 133 7.00 3.12 11.42
CA TYR A 133 6.37 3.05 10.11
C TYR A 133 5.30 4.12 9.89
N HIS A 134 4.44 4.37 10.88
CA HIS A 134 3.44 5.42 10.79
C HIS A 134 4.07 6.82 10.78
N ARG A 135 5.07 7.04 11.64
CA ARG A 135 5.85 8.28 11.66
C ARG A 135 6.55 8.53 10.32
N TRP A 136 7.11 7.48 9.72
CA TRP A 136 7.70 7.57 8.39
C TRP A 136 6.67 8.03 7.35
N PHE A 137 5.47 7.43 7.30
CA PHE A 137 4.43 7.87 6.37
C PHE A 137 4.07 9.34 6.57
N SER A 138 3.85 9.80 7.81
CA SER A 138 3.55 11.20 8.10
C SER A 138 4.70 12.14 7.67
N ASN A 139 5.95 11.78 7.92
CA ASN A 139 7.10 12.64 7.61
C ASN A 139 7.50 12.63 6.12
N ALA A 140 7.52 11.44 5.51
CA ALA A 140 8.00 11.24 4.14
C ALA A 140 6.92 11.56 3.10
N ARG A 141 5.64 11.32 3.42
CA ARG A 141 4.52 11.45 2.48
C ARG A 141 3.60 12.62 2.74
N ASP A 142 3.78 13.29 3.87
CA ASP A 142 3.14 14.56 4.20
C ASP A 142 4.11 15.50 4.96
N PRO A 143 5.29 15.84 4.39
CA PRO A 143 6.29 16.67 5.06
C PRO A 143 5.78 18.08 5.44
N ASN A 144 4.70 18.52 4.80
CA ASN A 144 4.07 19.82 5.05
C ASN A 144 2.92 19.75 6.06
N ASN A 145 2.69 18.59 6.69
CA ASN A 145 1.67 18.41 7.73
C ASN A 145 0.26 18.83 7.28
N ARG A 146 -0.14 18.47 6.06
CA ARG A 146 -1.45 18.84 5.49
C ARG A 146 -2.54 17.81 5.75
N GLY A 147 -2.21 16.64 6.31
CA GLY A 147 -3.10 15.50 6.42
C GLY A 147 -3.29 14.73 5.12
N ILE A 148 -2.37 14.86 4.16
CA ILE A 148 -2.49 14.26 2.82
C ILE A 148 -1.33 13.30 2.60
N ILE A 149 -1.60 12.00 2.71
CA ILE A 149 -0.62 10.95 2.49
C ILE A 149 -0.44 10.73 0.99
N SER A 150 0.70 11.17 0.47
CA SER A 150 1.04 11.03 -0.94
C SER A 150 1.71 9.70 -1.30
N ILE A 151 1.57 9.32 -2.56
CA ILE A 151 2.37 8.28 -3.22
C ILE A 151 3.33 8.92 -4.22
N ILE A 152 4.54 8.38 -4.30
CA ILE A 152 5.62 8.84 -5.18
C ILE A 152 5.84 7.89 -6.36
N HIS A 153 5.18 6.74 -6.36
CA HIS A 153 5.16 5.79 -7.47
C HIS A 153 3.79 5.07 -7.52
N PRO A 154 3.20 4.79 -8.70
CA PRO A 154 1.93 4.05 -8.81
C PRO A 154 1.90 2.71 -8.05
N TRP A 155 2.99 1.93 -8.11
CA TRP A 155 3.17 0.69 -7.35
C TRP A 155 2.96 0.82 -5.83
N GLU A 156 3.15 2.00 -5.26
CA GLU A 156 2.91 2.21 -3.82
C GLU A 156 1.44 2.16 -3.43
N SER A 157 0.54 2.40 -4.39
CA SER A 157 -0.88 2.24 -4.16
C SER A 157 -1.31 0.77 -4.10
N GLY A 158 -0.48 -0.16 -4.58
CA GLY A 158 -0.87 -1.55 -4.86
C GLY A 158 -1.83 -1.70 -6.05
N ARG A 159 -2.05 -0.62 -6.83
CA ARG A 159 -2.96 -0.56 -7.99
C ARG A 159 -2.22 -0.05 -9.23
N ASP A 160 -1.17 -0.77 -9.61
CA ASP A 160 -0.10 -0.35 -10.53
C ASP A 160 -0.54 0.40 -11.79
N ASN A 161 -1.54 -0.10 -12.51
CA ASN A 161 -2.05 0.46 -13.77
C ASN A 161 -3.48 1.01 -13.63
N CYS A 162 -3.86 1.46 -12.43
CA CYS A 162 -5.14 2.12 -12.26
C CYS A 162 -5.17 3.43 -13.09
N PRO A 163 -6.27 3.71 -13.82
CA PRO A 163 -6.38 4.96 -14.58
C PRO A 163 -6.32 6.23 -13.72
N ASP A 164 -6.51 6.11 -12.40
CA ASP A 164 -6.25 7.20 -11.43
C ASP A 164 -4.85 7.84 -11.63
N TRP A 165 -3.87 7.05 -12.09
CA TRP A 165 -2.49 7.50 -12.22
C TRP A 165 -2.19 8.15 -13.55
N ASP A 166 -3.04 8.02 -14.57
CA ASP A 166 -2.77 8.50 -15.93
C ASP A 166 -2.53 10.02 -15.93
N ILE A 167 -3.27 10.77 -15.11
CA ILE A 167 -3.12 12.23 -15.00
C ILE A 167 -1.73 12.68 -14.50
N GLY A 168 -1.10 11.89 -13.63
CA GLY A 168 0.26 12.14 -13.15
C GLY A 168 1.31 11.51 -14.07
N MET A 169 1.03 10.30 -14.56
CA MET A 169 1.95 9.54 -15.42
C MET A 169 2.21 10.27 -16.73
N GLN A 170 1.20 10.86 -17.38
CA GLN A 170 1.36 11.59 -18.65
C GLN A 170 2.34 12.76 -18.56
N ASN A 171 2.54 13.33 -17.37
CA ASN A 171 3.43 14.47 -17.13
C ASN A 171 4.90 14.05 -16.96
N ILE A 172 5.18 12.75 -16.82
CA ILE A 172 6.54 12.24 -16.68
C ILE A 172 7.27 12.34 -18.02
N VAL A 173 8.44 12.99 -18.01
CA VAL A 173 9.32 13.04 -19.19
C VAL A 173 10.29 11.86 -19.10
N ILE A 174 10.20 10.92 -20.04
CA ILE A 174 11.14 9.79 -20.13
C ILE A 174 12.49 10.32 -20.64
N PRO A 175 13.59 10.14 -19.89
CA PRO A 175 14.92 10.56 -20.33
C PRO A 175 15.35 9.78 -21.58
N GLY A 176 15.94 10.47 -22.56
CA GLY A 176 16.42 9.83 -23.79
C GLY A 176 17.55 8.81 -23.58
N ASN A 177 18.17 8.83 -22.40
CA ASN A 177 19.22 7.91 -21.97
C ASN A 177 18.72 6.85 -20.96
N LEU A 178 17.41 6.62 -20.84
CA LEU A 178 16.88 5.57 -19.98
C LEU A 178 17.53 4.22 -20.34
N GLU A 179 18.12 3.55 -19.35
CA GLU A 179 18.80 2.28 -19.56
C GLU A 179 17.85 1.25 -20.18
N ARG A 180 18.35 0.46 -21.15
CA ARG A 180 17.53 -0.59 -21.74
C ARG A 180 17.38 -1.74 -20.75
N TYR A 181 16.15 -2.15 -20.53
CA TYR A 181 15.82 -3.31 -19.70
C TYR A 181 14.89 -4.26 -20.45
N THR A 182 14.81 -5.50 -19.97
CA THR A 182 13.87 -6.51 -20.50
C THR A 182 12.84 -6.82 -19.44
N ARG A 183 11.57 -6.57 -19.75
CA ARG A 183 10.45 -6.96 -18.90
C ARG A 183 10.34 -8.47 -18.80
N ARG A 184 10.03 -8.95 -17.59
CA ARG A 184 9.82 -10.38 -17.30
C ARG A 184 8.37 -10.71 -16.97
N ASP A 185 7.56 -9.72 -16.64
CA ASP A 185 6.15 -9.94 -16.29
C ASP A 185 5.29 -10.35 -17.50
N THR A 186 5.69 -9.97 -18.72
CA THR A 186 5.00 -10.33 -19.97
C THR A 186 5.31 -11.75 -20.47
N SER A 187 6.31 -12.44 -19.90
CA SER A 187 6.57 -13.85 -20.25
C SER A 187 5.66 -14.84 -19.54
N HIS A 188 4.91 -14.39 -18.53
CA HIS A 188 4.09 -15.26 -17.67
C HIS A 188 2.58 -14.98 -17.75
N VAL A 189 2.17 -13.85 -18.35
CA VAL A 189 0.76 -13.41 -18.47
C VAL A 189 0.55 -12.73 -19.83
N ASP A 190 -0.65 -12.82 -20.40
CA ASP A 190 -1.05 -12.14 -21.64
C ASP A 190 -0.76 -10.62 -21.57
N SER A 191 -0.18 -10.06 -22.63
CA SER A 191 0.16 -8.63 -22.72
C SER A 191 -1.03 -7.70 -22.50
N ASN A 192 -2.25 -8.12 -22.84
CA ASN A 192 -3.46 -7.31 -22.65
C ASN A 192 -3.89 -7.20 -21.19
N GLN A 193 -3.26 -7.95 -20.29
CA GLN A 193 -3.51 -7.92 -18.84
C GLN A 193 -2.38 -7.22 -18.07
N ARG A 194 -1.43 -6.60 -18.76
CA ARG A 194 -0.23 -5.97 -18.18
C ARG A 194 -0.07 -4.51 -18.63
N PRO A 195 0.65 -3.68 -17.87
CA PRO A 195 0.95 -2.30 -18.29
C PRO A 195 1.72 -2.28 -19.63
N THR A 196 1.62 -1.19 -20.38
CA THR A 196 2.33 -0.99 -21.66
C THR A 196 3.83 -0.75 -21.46
N GLN A 197 4.62 -0.76 -22.55
CA GLN A 197 6.04 -0.41 -22.47
C GLN A 197 6.26 1.06 -22.05
N ASP A 198 5.47 2.00 -22.57
CA ASP A 198 5.55 3.42 -22.19
C ASP A 198 5.27 3.63 -20.69
N GLN A 199 4.27 2.93 -20.15
CA GLN A 199 3.98 2.95 -18.72
C GLN A 199 5.16 2.41 -17.90
N TYR A 200 5.81 1.33 -18.35
CA TYR A 200 7.01 0.80 -17.70
C TYR A 200 8.20 1.75 -17.79
N ASP A 201 8.42 2.43 -18.91
CA ASP A 201 9.50 3.40 -19.05
C ASP A 201 9.35 4.56 -18.06
N ARG A 202 8.10 4.98 -17.82
CA ARG A 202 7.76 5.96 -16.78
C ARG A 202 7.97 5.41 -15.37
N PHE A 203 7.58 4.16 -15.09
CA PHE A 203 7.87 3.52 -13.80
C PHE A 203 9.38 3.50 -13.50
N ILE A 204 10.19 3.05 -14.47
CA ILE A 204 11.65 3.00 -14.29
C ILE A 204 12.27 4.40 -14.23
N THR A 205 11.67 5.41 -14.87
CA THR A 205 12.08 6.81 -14.70
C THR A 205 11.93 7.27 -13.25
N ILE A 206 10.83 6.92 -12.57
CA ILE A 206 10.63 7.24 -11.15
C ILE A 206 11.64 6.48 -10.29
N VAL A 207 11.89 5.20 -10.57
CA VAL A 207 12.89 4.38 -9.83
C VAL A 207 14.29 4.98 -9.97
N ASN A 208 14.69 5.37 -11.17
CA ASN A 208 16.00 5.99 -11.41
C ASN A 208 16.14 7.32 -10.65
N PHE A 209 15.10 8.16 -10.63
CA PHE A 209 15.11 9.39 -9.82
C PHE A 209 15.34 9.07 -8.34
N GLY A 210 14.65 8.07 -7.80
CA GLY A 210 14.83 7.63 -6.42
C GLY A 210 16.27 7.21 -6.12
N ARG A 211 16.90 6.46 -7.02
CA ARG A 211 18.32 6.08 -6.89
C ARG A 211 19.27 7.27 -6.95
N GLU A 212 19.05 8.19 -7.89
CA GLU A 212 19.91 9.36 -8.11
C GLU A 212 19.96 10.30 -6.90
N CYS A 213 18.92 10.28 -6.05
CA CYS A 213 18.88 11.03 -4.80
C CYS A 213 18.98 10.15 -3.54
N ASP A 214 19.59 8.96 -3.64
CA ASP A 214 19.81 8.03 -2.52
C ASP A 214 18.55 7.71 -1.69
N TRP A 215 17.41 7.67 -2.37
CA TRP A 215 16.08 7.46 -1.78
C TRP A 215 15.68 8.46 -0.68
N ASP A 216 16.26 9.68 -0.70
CA ASP A 216 15.89 10.75 0.23
C ASP A 216 14.43 11.20 0.04
N SER A 217 13.59 10.94 1.04
CA SER A 217 12.14 11.14 0.93
C SER A 217 11.75 12.60 0.70
N GLN A 218 12.52 13.54 1.27
CA GLN A 218 12.25 14.97 1.14
C GLN A 218 12.53 15.45 -0.29
N THR A 219 13.63 15.01 -0.87
CA THR A 219 14.00 15.29 -2.26
C THR A 219 13.01 14.66 -3.23
N ILE A 220 12.60 13.40 -3.00
CA ILE A 220 11.59 12.73 -3.83
C ILE A 220 10.25 13.46 -3.75
N TYR A 221 9.77 13.80 -2.55
CA TYR A 221 8.52 14.54 -2.41
C TYR A 221 8.61 15.91 -3.10
N ALA A 222 9.70 16.65 -2.92
CA ALA A 222 9.86 18.00 -3.46
C ALA A 222 10.03 18.02 -4.98
N ASN A 223 10.81 17.10 -5.54
CA ASN A 223 11.33 17.18 -6.92
C ASN A 223 11.03 15.95 -7.79
N GLY A 224 10.49 14.88 -7.21
CA GLY A 224 10.20 13.64 -7.92
C GLY A 224 9.18 13.83 -9.06
N PRO A 225 9.28 13.01 -10.12
CA PRO A 225 8.50 13.17 -11.36
C PRO A 225 7.02 12.78 -11.19
N PHE A 226 6.66 12.12 -10.10
CA PHE A 226 5.30 11.68 -9.81
C PHE A 226 4.96 11.97 -8.35
N LEU A 227 3.80 12.56 -8.09
CA LEU A 227 3.32 12.85 -6.74
C LEU A 227 1.79 12.94 -6.72
N MET A 228 1.13 11.92 -6.19
CA MET A 228 -0.34 11.82 -6.16
C MET A 228 -0.85 11.68 -4.73
N ALA A 229 -2.00 12.26 -4.45
CA ALA A 229 -2.83 11.90 -3.30
C ALA A 229 -3.75 10.74 -3.70
N ASP A 230 -3.58 9.60 -3.05
CA ASP A 230 -4.33 8.37 -3.31
C ASP A 230 -5.39 8.14 -2.21
N PRO A 231 -6.70 8.11 -2.53
CA PRO A 231 -7.74 7.74 -1.58
C PRO A 231 -7.47 6.39 -0.90
N GLY A 232 -6.90 5.42 -1.62
CA GLY A 232 -6.60 4.09 -1.10
C GLY A 232 -5.59 4.13 0.04
N VAL A 233 -4.38 4.62 -0.23
CA VAL A 233 -3.34 4.79 0.79
C VAL A 233 -3.79 5.71 1.92
N GLN A 234 -4.44 6.84 1.61
CA GLN A 234 -4.97 7.78 2.62
C GLN A 234 -5.88 7.07 3.63
N PHE A 235 -6.92 6.38 3.13
CA PHE A 235 -7.93 5.75 3.97
C PHE A 235 -7.40 4.52 4.69
N ILE A 236 -6.51 3.75 4.06
CA ILE A 236 -5.81 2.65 4.74
C ILE A 236 -4.95 3.19 5.88
N PHE A 237 -4.18 4.27 5.67
CA PHE A 237 -3.37 4.88 6.72
C PHE A 237 -4.21 5.43 7.86
N LEU A 238 -5.31 6.14 7.57
CA LEU A 238 -6.23 6.64 8.60
C LEU A 238 -6.78 5.49 9.44
N ARG A 239 -7.25 4.42 8.78
CA ARG A 239 -7.79 3.26 9.49
C ARG A 239 -6.71 2.54 10.31
N ALA A 240 -5.55 2.30 9.74
CA ALA A 240 -4.43 1.67 10.42
C ALA A 240 -3.98 2.50 11.63
N SER A 241 -4.01 3.83 11.55
CA SER A 241 -3.66 4.72 12.66
C SER A 241 -4.69 4.67 13.79
N ARG A 242 -5.99 4.57 13.46
CA ARG A 242 -7.05 4.33 14.47
C ARG A 242 -6.91 2.95 15.13
N ASP A 243 -6.58 1.92 14.36
CA ASP A 243 -6.33 0.58 14.91
C ASP A 243 -5.05 0.56 15.78
N LEU A 244 -4.00 1.29 15.38
CA LEU A 244 -2.79 1.49 16.19
C LEU A 244 -3.08 2.23 17.49
N LEU A 245 -3.96 3.24 17.46
CA LEU A 245 -4.40 3.97 18.66
C LEU A 245 -5.18 3.05 19.61
N ALA A 246 -6.13 2.28 19.07
CA ALA A 246 -6.89 1.31 19.85
C ALA A 246 -5.97 0.25 20.49
N MET A 247 -4.98 -0.22 19.73
CA MET A 247 -3.95 -1.13 20.21
C MET A 247 -3.06 -0.50 21.28
N ALA A 248 -2.66 0.78 21.12
CA ALA A 248 -1.86 1.49 22.11
C ALA A 248 -2.57 1.55 23.47
N HIS A 249 -3.87 1.89 23.47
CA HIS A 249 -4.69 1.86 24.69
C HIS A 249 -4.83 0.45 25.27
N HIS A 250 -5.02 -0.57 24.43
CA HIS A 250 -5.19 -1.94 24.88
C HIS A 250 -3.91 -2.53 25.50
N LEU A 251 -2.75 -2.10 25.02
CA LEU A 251 -1.43 -2.58 25.45
C LEU A 251 -0.76 -1.65 26.48
N GLU A 252 -1.44 -0.59 26.94
CA GLU A 252 -0.92 0.40 27.89
C GLU A 252 0.35 1.13 27.38
N MET A 253 0.39 1.41 26.08
CA MET A 253 1.47 2.17 25.42
C MET A 253 1.23 3.69 25.51
N ASP A 254 1.00 4.20 26.72
CA ASP A 254 0.45 5.55 26.94
C ASP A 254 1.28 6.67 26.31
N LEU A 255 2.62 6.53 26.26
CA LEU A 255 3.51 7.54 25.68
C LEU A 255 3.32 7.74 24.16
N ALA A 256 2.73 6.77 23.45
CA ALA A 256 2.50 6.85 22.02
C ALA A 256 1.14 7.45 21.66
N VAL A 257 0.21 7.54 22.61
CA VAL A 257 -1.20 7.86 22.36
C VAL A 257 -1.39 9.21 21.69
N ASP A 258 -0.73 10.26 22.19
CA ASP A 258 -0.93 11.62 21.70
C ASP A 258 -0.37 11.81 20.28
N GLU A 259 0.75 11.16 19.97
CA GLU A 259 1.32 11.17 18.62
C GLU A 259 0.39 10.49 17.61
N ILE A 260 -0.16 9.32 17.96
CA ILE A 260 -1.09 8.60 17.06
C ILE A 260 -2.40 9.37 16.88
N LYS A 261 -2.93 9.99 17.94
CA LYS A 261 -4.10 10.86 17.84
C LYS A 261 -3.86 12.02 16.88
N GLY A 262 -2.69 12.65 16.95
CA GLY A 262 -2.28 13.70 16.01
C GLY A 262 -2.37 13.24 14.56
N TRP A 263 -1.84 12.06 14.23
CA TRP A 263 -1.95 11.50 12.88
C TRP A 263 -3.40 11.25 12.46
N VAL A 264 -4.23 10.70 13.35
CA VAL A 264 -5.64 10.42 13.06
C VAL A 264 -6.39 11.72 12.75
N GLU A 265 -6.31 12.71 13.63
CA GLU A 265 -7.00 14.01 13.50
C GLU A 265 -6.58 14.74 12.22
N GLN A 266 -5.28 14.74 11.93
CA GLN A 266 -4.72 15.43 10.79
C GLN A 266 -5.14 14.78 9.46
N VAL A 267 -5.03 13.45 9.33
CA VAL A 267 -5.39 12.73 8.11
C VAL A 267 -6.91 12.68 7.91
N GLU A 268 -7.68 12.62 8.98
CA GLU A 268 -9.13 12.77 8.92
C GLU A 268 -9.52 14.15 8.34
N ALA A 269 -8.95 15.23 8.88
CA ALA A 269 -9.20 16.59 8.35
C ALA A 269 -8.70 16.76 6.90
N GLY A 270 -7.56 16.17 6.56
CA GLY A 270 -6.99 16.24 5.21
C GLY A 270 -7.76 15.45 4.16
N SER A 271 -8.64 14.52 4.56
CA SER A 271 -9.40 13.66 3.63
C SER A 271 -10.36 14.45 2.73
N ASP A 272 -10.85 15.61 3.18
CA ASP A 272 -11.68 16.51 2.36
C ASP A 272 -10.93 17.03 1.11
N PHE A 273 -9.60 17.06 1.13
CA PHE A 273 -8.80 17.49 -0.01
C PHE A 273 -8.91 16.56 -1.24
N LEU A 274 -9.32 15.30 -1.01
CA LEU A 274 -9.57 14.29 -2.04
C LEU A 274 -11.00 14.32 -2.57
N TRP A 275 -11.89 15.14 -2.00
CA TRP A 275 -13.28 15.23 -2.45
C TRP A 275 -13.38 15.97 -3.78
N ASN A 276 -13.95 15.32 -4.79
CA ASN A 276 -14.25 15.91 -6.10
C ASN A 276 -15.75 16.19 -6.19
N ASP A 277 -16.15 17.47 -6.15
CA ASP A 277 -17.56 17.88 -6.18
C ASP A 277 -18.28 17.53 -7.49
N VAL A 278 -17.55 17.47 -8.61
CA VAL A 278 -18.13 17.12 -9.93
C VAL A 278 -18.53 15.65 -9.96
N VAL A 279 -17.67 14.78 -9.42
CA VAL A 279 -17.93 13.34 -9.30
C VAL A 279 -18.85 13.03 -8.12
N GLY A 280 -18.84 13.89 -7.09
CA GLY A 280 -19.52 13.65 -5.82
C GLY A 280 -18.90 12.51 -5.00
N GLY A 281 -17.56 12.40 -5.01
CA GLY A 281 -16.84 11.35 -4.29
C GLY A 281 -15.35 11.60 -4.17
N TYR A 282 -14.68 10.72 -3.42
CA TYR A 282 -13.23 10.80 -3.21
C TYR A 282 -12.47 10.29 -4.44
N CYS A 283 -11.65 11.14 -5.05
CA CYS A 283 -10.90 10.84 -6.25
C CYS A 283 -9.40 11.07 -6.02
N ALA A 284 -8.56 10.38 -6.80
CA ALA A 284 -7.13 10.64 -6.78
C ALA A 284 -6.85 12.06 -7.26
N ARG A 285 -5.75 12.65 -6.77
CA ARG A 285 -5.40 14.02 -7.12
C ARG A 285 -3.90 14.19 -7.32
N ASP A 286 -3.51 14.74 -8.45
CA ASP A 286 -2.13 15.13 -8.71
C ASP A 286 -1.78 16.34 -7.85
N LEU A 287 -0.79 16.19 -6.98
CA LEU A 287 -0.38 17.23 -6.05
C LEU A 287 0.47 18.33 -6.72
N ARG A 288 1.02 18.07 -7.91
CA ARG A 288 1.77 19.05 -8.71
C ARG A 288 0.83 19.97 -9.47
N THR A 289 -0.20 19.41 -10.09
CA THR A 289 -1.12 20.15 -10.97
C THR A 289 -2.43 20.54 -10.30
N GLY A 290 -2.80 19.85 -9.22
CA GLY A 290 -4.10 19.98 -8.57
C GLY A 290 -5.24 19.27 -9.29
N GLN A 291 -4.96 18.61 -10.42
CA GLN A 291 -5.94 17.87 -11.23
C GLN A 291 -6.47 16.64 -10.47
N PHE A 292 -7.78 16.41 -10.55
CA PHE A 292 -8.42 15.20 -10.03
C PHE A 292 -8.53 14.11 -11.11
N SER A 293 -8.52 12.85 -10.68
CA SER A 293 -9.15 11.77 -11.45
C SER A 293 -10.67 11.95 -11.43
N ASP A 294 -11.34 11.40 -12.43
CA ASP A 294 -12.74 11.68 -12.76
C ASP A 294 -13.70 10.51 -12.48
N ALA A 295 -13.20 9.45 -11.84
CA ALA A 295 -13.99 8.25 -11.54
C ALA A 295 -13.99 7.85 -10.07
N ILE A 296 -15.05 7.15 -9.68
CA ILE A 296 -15.08 6.37 -8.45
C ILE A 296 -14.34 5.05 -8.67
N THR A 297 -13.43 4.72 -7.77
CA THR A 297 -12.73 3.42 -7.77
C THR A 297 -13.07 2.63 -6.52
N ASN A 298 -12.62 1.38 -6.46
CA ASN A 298 -12.68 0.62 -5.21
C ASN A 298 -11.95 1.34 -4.06
N ALA A 299 -10.89 2.09 -4.35
CA ALA A 299 -10.15 2.86 -3.38
C ALA A 299 -10.99 4.00 -2.78
N SER A 300 -11.84 4.66 -3.57
CA SER A 300 -12.79 5.67 -3.08
C SER A 300 -13.71 5.09 -1.99
N THR A 301 -14.12 3.82 -2.12
CA THR A 301 -15.02 3.16 -1.14
C THR A 301 -14.34 2.82 0.19
N LEU A 302 -13.01 2.89 0.26
CA LEU A 302 -12.28 2.71 1.51
C LEU A 302 -12.55 3.85 2.51
N SER A 303 -13.24 4.93 2.10
CA SER A 303 -13.76 5.94 3.03
C SER A 303 -14.68 5.33 4.10
N PHE A 304 -15.39 4.25 3.78
CA PHE A 304 -16.17 3.49 4.77
C PHE A 304 -15.30 2.66 5.70
N PHE A 305 -14.23 2.06 5.16
CA PHE A 305 -13.27 1.29 5.97
C PHE A 305 -12.53 2.19 6.97
N ALA A 306 -12.25 3.42 6.55
CA ALA A 306 -11.64 4.47 7.33
C ALA A 306 -12.63 5.33 8.11
N ASP A 307 -13.94 5.06 8.05
CA ASP A 307 -15.00 5.80 8.74
C ASP A 307 -14.79 7.33 8.71
N VAL A 308 -14.78 7.91 7.50
CA VAL A 308 -14.49 9.33 7.26
C VAL A 308 -15.54 9.99 6.35
N GLY A 309 -15.63 11.32 6.44
CA GLY A 309 -16.50 12.17 5.63
C GLY A 309 -17.74 12.66 6.37
N SER A 310 -18.28 13.78 5.91
CA SER A 310 -19.54 14.37 6.37
C SER A 310 -20.74 13.45 6.11
N PRO A 311 -21.89 13.66 6.77
CA PRO A 311 -23.12 12.92 6.46
C PRO A 311 -23.51 12.97 4.98
N GLU A 312 -23.31 14.11 4.32
CA GLU A 312 -23.60 14.34 2.90
C GLU A 312 -22.62 13.56 2.01
N GLN A 313 -21.32 13.64 2.29
CA GLN A 313 -20.29 12.88 1.56
C GLN A 313 -20.52 11.37 1.69
N ARG A 314 -20.80 10.89 2.91
CA ARG A 314 -21.11 9.47 3.17
C ARG A 314 -22.34 9.01 2.39
N LYS A 315 -23.40 9.82 2.35
CA LYS A 315 -24.61 9.52 1.57
C LYS A 315 -24.33 9.46 0.07
N SER A 316 -23.50 10.37 -0.45
CA SER A 316 -23.09 10.35 -1.86
C SER A 316 -22.26 9.10 -2.20
N MET A 317 -21.27 8.77 -1.36
CA MET A 317 -20.47 7.56 -1.50
C MET A 317 -21.31 6.28 -1.40
N GLU A 318 -22.33 6.26 -0.55
CA GLU A 318 -23.27 5.14 -0.44
C GLU A 318 -24.08 4.98 -1.73
N ALA A 319 -24.56 6.08 -2.30
CA ALA A 319 -25.27 6.07 -3.58
C ALA A 319 -24.38 5.52 -4.72
N HIS A 320 -23.12 5.94 -4.79
CA HIS A 320 -22.14 5.38 -5.73
C HIS A 320 -21.93 3.88 -5.53
N CYS A 321 -21.71 3.42 -4.30
CA CYS A 321 -21.57 1.99 -4.01
C CYS A 321 -22.79 1.19 -4.43
N ARG A 322 -24.00 1.66 -4.11
CA ARG A 322 -25.25 0.99 -4.49
C ARG A 322 -25.39 0.90 -6.01
N ARG A 323 -25.11 1.98 -6.73
CA ARG A 323 -25.14 1.99 -8.20
C ARG A 323 -24.15 1.00 -8.79
N ILE A 324 -22.87 1.09 -8.41
CA ILE A 324 -21.80 0.24 -8.95
C ILE A 324 -22.05 -1.24 -8.66
N LEU A 325 -22.46 -1.58 -7.43
CA LEU A 325 -22.80 -2.96 -7.07
C LEU A 325 -24.04 -3.47 -7.82
N SER A 326 -25.00 -2.60 -8.15
CA SER A 326 -26.18 -2.99 -8.95
C SER A 326 -25.82 -3.23 -10.42
N ALA A 327 -24.79 -2.55 -10.94
CA ALA A 327 -24.28 -2.71 -12.30
C ALA A 327 -23.30 -3.89 -12.44
N SER A 328 -22.84 -4.49 -11.34
CA SER A 328 -21.79 -5.50 -11.34
C SER A 328 -22.28 -6.86 -10.86
N ALA A 329 -22.01 -7.92 -11.63
CA ALA A 329 -22.31 -9.30 -11.19
C ALA A 329 -21.45 -9.73 -9.99
N PHE A 330 -20.23 -9.20 -9.89
CA PHE A 330 -19.29 -9.45 -8.79
C PHE A 330 -18.74 -8.11 -8.30
N GLY A 331 -19.12 -7.74 -7.09
CA GLY A 331 -18.66 -6.51 -6.44
C GLY A 331 -17.45 -6.74 -5.52
N MET A 332 -16.60 -5.74 -5.29
CA MET A 332 -16.58 -4.38 -5.86
C MET A 332 -15.58 -4.33 -7.05
N PRO A 333 -15.96 -3.85 -8.26
CA PRO A 333 -15.00 -3.69 -9.36
C PRO A 333 -13.94 -2.64 -9.02
N SER A 334 -12.76 -2.76 -9.61
CA SER A 334 -11.64 -1.82 -9.37
C SER A 334 -11.91 -0.41 -9.93
N TRP A 335 -12.73 -0.31 -10.97
CA TRP A 335 -13.14 0.92 -11.64
C TRP A 335 -14.66 0.94 -11.81
N ASP A 336 -15.25 2.12 -11.86
CA ASP A 336 -16.68 2.29 -12.09
C ASP A 336 -17.09 1.76 -13.49
N PRO A 337 -17.98 0.75 -13.57
CA PRO A 337 -18.37 0.15 -14.84
C PRO A 337 -19.18 1.09 -15.75
N ASP A 338 -19.77 2.15 -15.20
CA ASP A 338 -20.54 3.14 -15.97
C ASP A 338 -19.70 4.38 -16.35
N HIS A 339 -18.40 4.40 -16.01
CA HIS A 339 -17.53 5.51 -16.38
C HIS A 339 -17.42 5.60 -17.91
N GLN A 340 -17.54 6.81 -18.46
CA GLN A 340 -17.41 7.03 -19.90
C GLN A 340 -15.93 6.87 -20.29
N ALA A 341 -15.67 6.07 -21.33
CA ALA A 341 -14.32 5.78 -21.83
C ALA A 341 -13.71 6.96 -22.60
#